data_AF-G8QL69-F1
#
_entry.id   AF-G8QL69-F1
#
_cell.length_a   1.000
_cell.length_b   1.000
_cell.length_c   1.000
_cell.angle_alpha   90.00
_cell.angle_beta   90.00
_cell.angle_gamma   90.00
#
_symmetry.space_group_name_H-M   'P 1'
#
loop_
_entity.id
_entity.type
_entity.pdbx_description
1 polymer ?
#
loop_
_entity_poly.entity_id
_entity_poly.type
_entity_poly.pdbx_seq_one_letter_code
_entity_poly.pdbx_strand_id
1 'polypeptide(L)'
;MPSLRTLLAVSALLVSPLALAQSSLSVNWEWLKKHRCDNTSPALEISGIPEGTGSLAVVMNDLDFQNKDHGGGTVPHAGGATASLPEGALGRYLGPCPNNFGTFGHDYSITVRALAADGQTELGRGSATRNFSASKAK
;
A
#
# COMPACT_ATOMS: atom_id res chain seq x y z
N MET A 1 72.99 4.13 17.04
CA MET A 1 72.33 3.59 15.84
C MET A 1 70.88 3.26 16.19
N PRO A 2 69.87 4.07 15.83
CA PRO A 2 68.48 3.75 16.12
C PRO A 2 67.90 2.89 14.99
N SER A 3 67.20 1.80 15.36
CA SER A 3 66.43 0.95 14.44
C SER A 3 65.02 1.48 14.33
N LEU A 4 64.66 2.04 13.17
CA LEU A 4 63.32 2.54 12.86
C LEU A 4 62.41 1.38 12.42
N ARG A 5 61.40 1.05 13.24
CA ARG A 5 60.36 0.08 12.88
C ARG A 5 59.21 0.81 12.19
N THR A 6 59.07 0.60 10.89
CA THR A 6 57.97 1.12 10.08
C THR A 6 56.68 0.33 10.37
N LEU A 7 55.65 1.00 10.87
CA LEU A 7 54.30 0.46 10.99
C LEU A 7 53.50 0.86 9.74
N LEU A 8 53.15 -0.12 8.90
CA LEU A 8 52.19 0.06 7.80
C LEU A 8 50.76 -0.14 8.36
N ALA A 9 49.96 0.92 8.39
CA ALA A 9 48.54 0.82 8.70
C ALA A 9 47.74 0.75 7.38
N VAL A 10 47.23 -0.43 7.04
CA VAL A 10 46.28 -0.61 5.93
C VAL A 10 44.88 -0.27 6.45
N SER A 11 44.38 0.91 6.08
CA SER A 11 42.99 1.29 6.36
C SER A 11 42.06 0.66 5.33
N ALA A 12 41.29 -0.36 5.73
CA ALA A 12 40.21 -0.91 4.94
C ALA A 12 39.00 0.04 5.00
N LEU A 13 38.67 0.70 3.88
CA LEU A 13 37.44 1.47 3.74
C LEU A 13 36.24 0.53 3.70
N LEU A 14 35.48 0.50 4.78
CA LEU A 14 34.18 -0.15 4.87
C LEU A 14 33.16 0.68 4.08
N VAL A 15 32.82 0.24 2.86
CA VAL A 15 31.70 0.80 2.11
C VAL A 15 30.43 0.11 2.57
N SER A 16 29.67 0.76 3.46
CA SER A 16 28.34 0.28 3.87
C SER A 16 27.33 0.53 2.74
N PRO A 17 26.59 -0.48 2.25
CA PRO A 17 25.51 -0.25 1.31
C PRO A 17 24.37 0.49 2.04
N LEU A 18 24.02 1.69 1.57
CA LEU A 18 22.78 2.33 1.99
C LEU A 18 21.61 1.49 1.46
N ALA A 19 20.95 0.75 2.35
CA ALA A 19 19.63 0.22 2.07
C ALA A 19 18.68 1.41 1.95
N LEU A 20 18.27 1.74 0.72
CA LEU A 20 17.18 2.69 0.50
C LEU A 20 15.92 2.10 1.12
N ALA A 21 15.47 2.68 2.24
CA ALA A 21 14.19 2.33 2.84
C ALA A 21 13.10 2.71 1.84
N GLN A 22 12.41 1.71 1.29
CA GLN A 22 11.24 1.95 0.45
C GLN A 22 10.17 2.64 1.30
N SER A 23 9.70 3.81 0.87
CA SER A 23 8.74 4.60 1.65
C SER A 23 7.46 3.79 1.89
N SER A 24 7.03 3.70 3.14
CA SER A 24 5.77 3.05 3.51
C SER A 24 4.63 4.05 3.43
N LEU A 25 3.67 3.81 2.53
CA LEU A 25 2.44 4.58 2.48
C LEU A 25 1.53 4.17 3.66
N SER A 26 0.78 5.12 4.20
CA SER A 26 -0.38 4.81 5.04
C SER A 26 -1.63 4.73 4.18
N VAL A 27 -2.50 3.77 4.47
CA VAL A 27 -3.77 3.55 3.76
C VAL A 27 -4.86 3.46 4.81
N ASN A 28 -5.88 4.31 4.69
CA ASN A 28 -7.00 4.36 5.62
C ASN A 28 -8.33 4.41 4.88
N TRP A 29 -9.36 3.77 5.44
CA TRP A 29 -10.71 3.77 4.90
C TRP A 29 -11.71 3.31 5.96
N GLU A 30 -12.99 3.42 5.63
CA GLU A 30 -14.08 2.87 6.42
C GLU A 30 -14.98 2.00 5.56
N TRP A 31 -15.48 0.93 6.16
CA TRP A 31 -16.53 0.13 5.58
C TRP A 31 -17.89 0.71 5.92
N LEU A 32 -18.74 0.86 4.91
CA LEU A 32 -20.15 1.14 5.07
C LEU A 32 -20.94 -0.12 4.77
N LYS A 33 -22.10 -0.32 5.43
CA LYS A 33 -22.98 -1.47 5.14
C LYS A 33 -23.39 -1.55 3.65
N LYS A 34 -23.48 -0.41 2.96
CA LYS A 34 -23.76 -0.33 1.52
C LYS A 34 -22.67 -0.96 0.64
N HIS A 35 -21.45 -1.17 1.14
CA HIS A 35 -20.38 -1.84 0.39
C HIS A 35 -20.57 -3.36 0.29
N ARG A 36 -21.55 -3.92 1.02
CA ARG A 36 -21.79 -5.36 1.02
C ARG A 36 -22.27 -5.81 -0.35
N CYS A 37 -21.46 -6.64 -0.99
CA CYS A 37 -21.73 -7.19 -2.32
C CYS A 37 -21.98 -6.11 -3.40
N ASP A 38 -21.38 -4.93 -3.22
CA ASP A 38 -21.48 -3.79 -4.14
C ASP A 38 -20.10 -3.47 -4.74
N ASN A 39 -20.03 -3.13 -6.04
CA ASN A 39 -18.76 -2.88 -6.73
C ASN A 39 -18.26 -1.43 -6.59
N THR A 40 -18.90 -0.62 -5.78
CA THR A 40 -18.46 0.73 -5.43
C THR A 40 -17.35 0.64 -4.38
N SER A 41 -16.12 1.02 -4.75
CA SER A 41 -14.99 1.03 -3.81
C SER A 41 -15.20 2.01 -2.67
N PRO A 42 -14.71 1.73 -1.44
CA PRO A 42 -14.75 2.71 -0.36
C PRO A 42 -13.92 3.94 -0.72
N ALA A 43 -14.20 5.07 -0.06
CA ALA A 43 -13.29 6.21 -0.08
C ALA A 43 -12.00 5.83 0.64
N LEU A 44 -10.85 6.24 0.10
CA LEU A 44 -9.53 5.95 0.65
C LEU A 44 -8.77 7.24 0.98
N GLU A 45 -8.12 7.25 2.13
CA GLU A 45 -7.17 8.29 2.53
C GLU A 45 -5.77 7.70 2.54
N ILE A 46 -4.85 8.33 1.81
CA ILE A 46 -3.49 7.84 1.61
C ILE A 46 -2.51 8.94 2.00
N SER A 47 -1.46 8.57 2.73
CA SER A 47 -0.38 9.48 3.10
C SER A 47 0.99 8.83 2.97
N GLY A 48 2.05 9.65 3.01
CA GLY A 48 3.42 9.19 2.81
C GLY A 48 3.71 8.85 1.35
N ILE A 49 3.01 9.49 0.40
CA ILE A 49 3.23 9.28 -1.04
C ILE A 49 4.59 9.89 -1.43
N PRO A 50 5.52 9.12 -2.01
CA PRO A 50 6.82 9.63 -2.45
C PRO A 50 6.70 10.70 -3.53
N GLU A 51 7.63 11.65 -3.53
CA GLU A 51 7.80 12.58 -4.64
C GLU A 51 8.08 11.81 -5.95
N GLY A 52 7.59 12.34 -7.08
CA GLY A 52 7.71 11.70 -8.39
C GLY A 52 6.62 10.65 -8.69
N THR A 53 5.73 10.37 -7.74
CA THR A 53 4.55 9.52 -7.98
C THR A 53 3.61 10.16 -9.01
N GLY A 54 3.37 9.47 -10.11
CA GLY A 54 2.42 9.87 -11.15
C GLY A 54 1.07 9.16 -11.05
N SER A 55 1.01 7.99 -10.42
CA SER A 55 -0.26 7.27 -10.19
C SER A 55 -0.21 6.37 -8.96
N LEU A 56 -1.40 6.03 -8.45
CA LEU A 56 -1.59 5.11 -7.34
C LEU A 56 -2.32 3.86 -7.85
N ALA A 57 -1.65 2.71 -7.79
CA ALA A 57 -2.24 1.43 -8.11
C ALA A 57 -2.73 0.75 -6.84
N VAL A 58 -4.04 0.53 -6.76
CA VAL A 58 -4.74 -0.02 -5.61
C VAL A 58 -5.26 -1.41 -5.93
N VAL A 59 -5.07 -2.35 -5.01
CA VAL A 59 -5.65 -3.69 -5.08
C VAL A 59 -6.27 -4.06 -3.73
N MET A 60 -7.37 -4.82 -3.76
CA MET A 60 -7.97 -5.42 -2.58
C MET A 60 -7.83 -6.94 -2.64
N ASN A 61 -7.47 -7.54 -1.51
CA ASN A 61 -7.42 -9.00 -1.33
C ASN A 61 -8.31 -9.40 -0.16
N ASP A 62 -9.05 -10.50 -0.33
CA ASP A 62 -9.73 -11.20 0.76
C ASP A 62 -8.73 -12.18 1.39
N LEU A 63 -8.41 -11.98 2.67
CA LEU A 63 -7.42 -12.79 3.38
C LEU A 63 -7.99 -14.15 3.80
N ASP A 64 -9.32 -14.25 3.91
CA ASP A 64 -10.03 -15.46 4.29
C ASP A 64 -10.54 -16.25 3.06
N PHE A 65 -10.53 -15.63 1.87
CA PHE A 65 -10.92 -16.27 0.61
C PHE A 65 -10.05 -15.84 -0.58
N GLN A 66 -8.83 -16.36 -0.65
CA GLN A 66 -7.81 -15.95 -1.65
C GLN A 66 -8.11 -16.37 -3.10
N ASN A 67 -9.16 -17.15 -3.35
CA ASN A 67 -9.54 -17.60 -4.71
C ASN A 67 -10.41 -16.58 -5.48
N LYS A 68 -10.60 -15.37 -4.93
CA LYS A 68 -11.36 -14.29 -5.55
C LYS A 68 -10.45 -13.11 -5.88
N ASP A 69 -10.40 -12.72 -7.15
CA ASP A 69 -9.83 -11.42 -7.54
C ASP A 69 -10.84 -10.31 -7.22
N HIS A 70 -10.55 -9.56 -6.16
CA HIS A 70 -11.33 -8.39 -5.76
C HIS A 70 -10.95 -7.11 -6.52
N GLY A 71 -9.90 -7.18 -7.34
CA GLY A 71 -9.48 -6.11 -8.23
C GLY A 71 -9.08 -4.84 -7.49
N GLY A 72 -9.47 -3.70 -8.05
CA GLY A 72 -9.04 -2.37 -7.60
C GLY A 72 -8.96 -1.40 -8.77
N GLY A 73 -7.88 -0.64 -8.88
CA GLY A 73 -7.72 0.32 -9.96
C GLY A 73 -6.44 1.14 -9.88
N THR A 74 -6.10 1.81 -10.97
CA THR A 74 -5.01 2.79 -11.01
C THR A 74 -5.60 4.18 -11.17
N VAL A 75 -5.23 5.10 -10.28
CA VAL A 75 -5.74 6.48 -10.29
C VAL A 75 -4.58 7.45 -10.47
N PRO A 76 -4.68 8.43 -11.40
CA PRO A 76 -3.68 9.47 -11.54
C PRO A 76 -3.45 10.23 -10.24
N HIS A 77 -2.19 10.57 -9.94
CA HIS A 77 -1.83 11.39 -8.79
C HIS A 77 -1.31 12.74 -9.26
N ALA A 78 -1.85 13.83 -8.71
CA ALA A 78 -1.47 15.18 -9.09
C ALA A 78 -0.21 15.70 -8.35
N GLY A 79 0.46 14.82 -7.59
CA GLY A 79 1.60 15.17 -6.74
C GLY A 79 1.20 15.49 -5.30
N GLY A 80 2.21 15.67 -4.44
CA GLY A 80 2.04 15.84 -3.00
C GLY A 80 2.12 14.53 -2.22
N ALA A 81 2.23 14.64 -0.89
CA ALA A 81 2.47 13.52 0.01
C ALA A 81 1.19 12.77 0.46
N THR A 82 0.02 13.24 0.03
CA THR A 82 -1.29 12.69 0.44
C THR A 82 -2.25 12.64 -0.75
N ALA A 83 -3.21 11.72 -0.72
CA ALA A 83 -4.30 11.65 -1.68
C ALA A 83 -5.59 11.14 -1.01
N SER A 84 -6.72 11.73 -1.40
CA SER A 84 -8.06 11.27 -1.02
C SER A 84 -8.75 10.75 -2.28
N LEU A 85 -9.02 9.45 -2.32
CA LEU A 85 -9.79 8.85 -3.41
C LEU A 85 -11.27 8.80 -3.01
N PRO A 86 -12.17 9.37 -3.83
CA PRO A 86 -13.60 9.31 -3.54
C PRO A 86 -14.13 7.88 -3.63
N GLU A 87 -15.29 7.64 -3.02
CA GLU A 87 -16.04 6.41 -3.19
C GLU A 87 -16.27 6.12 -4.68
N GLY A 88 -16.04 4.87 -5.11
CA GLY A 88 -16.17 4.46 -6.52
C GLY A 88 -14.99 4.84 -7.44
N ALA A 89 -13.88 5.36 -6.91
CA ALA A 89 -12.71 5.72 -7.74
C ALA A 89 -12.00 4.53 -8.42
N LEU A 90 -12.22 3.29 -7.94
CA LEU A 90 -11.50 2.10 -8.44
C LEU A 90 -12.30 1.34 -9.50
N GLY A 91 -11.96 1.53 -10.78
CA GLY A 91 -12.77 1.05 -11.91
C GLY A 91 -12.86 -0.47 -12.14
N ARG A 92 -12.01 -1.28 -11.50
CA ARG A 92 -12.05 -2.75 -11.55
C ARG A 92 -12.34 -3.37 -10.19
N TYR A 93 -12.92 -2.62 -9.27
CA TYR A 93 -13.20 -3.08 -7.92
C TYR A 93 -14.38 -4.04 -7.87
N LEU A 94 -14.21 -5.11 -7.10
CA LEU A 94 -15.26 -6.03 -6.72
C LEU A 94 -15.38 -6.03 -5.21
N GLY A 95 -16.51 -5.58 -4.68
CA GLY A 95 -16.65 -5.37 -3.25
C GLY A 95 -16.66 -6.65 -2.41
N PRO A 96 -16.51 -6.49 -1.10
CA PRO A 96 -16.54 -7.60 -0.17
C PRO A 96 -17.95 -8.20 -0.11
N CYS A 97 -18.05 -9.51 -0.25
CA CYS A 97 -19.31 -10.24 -0.16
C CYS A 97 -19.15 -11.53 0.67
N PRO A 98 -18.73 -11.40 1.95
CA PRO A 98 -18.50 -12.56 2.80
C PRO A 98 -19.83 -13.25 3.11
N ASN A 99 -19.86 -14.59 2.98
CA ASN A 99 -21.04 -15.40 3.28
C ASN A 99 -21.42 -15.34 4.77
N ASN A 100 -20.45 -15.04 5.64
CA ASN A 100 -20.60 -14.89 7.08
C ASN A 100 -20.68 -13.41 7.53
N PHE A 101 -21.10 -12.48 6.65
CA PHE A 101 -21.18 -11.04 6.97
C PHE A 101 -21.90 -10.73 8.29
N GLY A 102 -22.97 -11.48 8.60
CA GLY A 102 -23.76 -11.30 9.83
C GLY A 102 -23.07 -11.71 11.12
N THR A 103 -21.93 -12.40 11.05
CA THR A 103 -21.17 -12.87 12.21
C THR A 103 -19.75 -12.29 12.20
N PHE A 104 -18.76 -13.07 11.78
CA PHE A 104 -17.34 -12.69 11.85
C PHE A 104 -16.87 -11.90 10.62
N GLY A 105 -17.58 -11.99 9.49
CA GLY A 105 -17.13 -11.40 8.23
C GLY A 105 -15.79 -11.98 7.76
N HIS A 106 -15.14 -11.28 6.82
CA HIS A 106 -13.79 -11.58 6.37
C HIS A 106 -12.87 -10.36 6.60
N ASP A 107 -11.57 -10.60 6.67
CA ASP A 107 -10.52 -9.59 6.68
C ASP A 107 -10.06 -9.26 5.26
N TYR A 108 -10.13 -7.98 4.91
CA TYR A 108 -9.73 -7.48 3.60
C TYR A 108 -8.49 -6.59 3.73
N SER A 109 -7.49 -6.85 2.90
CA SER A 109 -6.29 -6.03 2.78
C SER A 109 -6.38 -5.15 1.55
N ILE A 110 -6.24 -3.83 1.72
CA ILE A 110 -6.08 -2.89 0.61
C ILE A 110 -4.61 -2.51 0.55
N THR A 111 -3.98 -2.78 -0.60
CA THR A 111 -2.60 -2.40 -0.90
C THR A 111 -2.57 -1.29 -1.92
N VAL A 112 -1.76 -0.26 -1.65
CA VAL A 112 -1.50 0.87 -2.55
C VAL A 112 -0.02 0.84 -2.94
N ARG A 113 0.25 0.90 -4.24
CA ARG A 113 1.58 1.16 -4.79
C ARG A 113 1.62 2.56 -5.40
N ALA A 114 2.63 3.33 -5.03
CA ALA A 114 2.97 4.58 -5.68
C ALA A 114 3.83 4.27 -6.91
N LEU A 115 3.34 4.59 -8.10
CA LEU A 115 4.03 4.38 -9.36
C LEU A 115 4.55 5.71 -9.91
N ALA A 116 5.76 5.71 -10.45
CA ALA A 116 6.33 6.85 -11.16
C ALA A 116 5.52 7.20 -12.41
N ALA A 117 5.88 8.31 -13.06
CA ALA A 117 5.22 8.78 -14.28
C ALA A 117 5.30 7.79 -15.47
N ASP A 118 6.25 6.86 -15.45
CA ASP A 118 6.36 5.78 -16.44
C ASP A 118 5.28 4.69 -16.27
N GLY A 119 4.53 4.72 -15.17
CA GLY A 119 3.46 3.77 -14.84
C GLY A 119 3.95 2.37 -14.46
N GLN A 120 5.26 2.15 -14.29
CA GLN A 120 5.85 0.84 -14.01
C GLN A 120 6.73 0.85 -12.77
N THR A 121 7.53 1.91 -12.56
CA THR A 121 8.48 1.99 -11.46
C THR A 121 7.74 2.24 -10.14
N GLU A 122 7.85 1.29 -9.21
CA GLU A 122 7.28 1.41 -7.85
C GLU A 122 8.21 2.26 -6.97
N LEU A 123 7.71 3.42 -6.53
CA LEU A 123 8.44 4.36 -5.66
C LEU A 123 8.14 4.10 -4.18
N GLY A 124 7.02 3.44 -3.87
CA GLY A 124 6.59 3.16 -2.51
C GLY A 124 5.38 2.24 -2.47
N ARG A 125 5.15 1.64 -1.29
CA ARG A 125 4.00 0.76 -1.07
C ARG A 125 3.47 0.90 0.35
N GLY A 126 2.17 0.75 0.51
CA GLY A 126 1.50 0.65 1.80
C GLY A 126 0.34 -0.33 1.74
N SER A 127 0.00 -0.91 2.88
CA SER A 127 -1.19 -1.75 3.00
C SER A 127 -1.79 -1.62 4.39
N ALA A 128 -3.10 -1.73 4.49
CA ALA A 128 -3.79 -1.93 5.76
C ALA A 128 -4.86 -3.01 5.60
N THR A 129 -5.27 -3.58 6.73
CA THR A 129 -6.26 -4.66 6.79
C THR A 129 -7.43 -4.22 7.67
N ARG A 130 -8.66 -4.49 7.22
CA ARG A 130 -9.88 -4.25 8.01
C ARG A 130 -10.90 -5.37 7.82
N ASN A 131 -11.50 -5.79 8.92
CA ASN A 131 -12.63 -6.71 8.93
C ASN A 131 -13.89 -6.08 8.33
N PHE A 132 -14.57 -6.81 7.44
CA PHE A 132 -15.89 -6.45 6.92
C PHE A 132 -16.97 -7.40 7.44
N SER A 133 -17.60 -7.00 8.54
CA SER A 133 -18.75 -7.68 9.14
C SER A 133 -19.84 -6.67 9.52
N ALA A 134 -21.04 -7.17 9.81
CA ALA A 134 -22.18 -6.35 10.23
C ALA A 134 -21.90 -5.50 11.48
N SER A 135 -20.97 -5.93 12.34
CA SER A 135 -20.57 -5.23 13.57
C SER A 135 -19.48 -4.18 13.36
N LYS A 136 -18.74 -4.24 12.26
CA LYS A 136 -17.61 -3.34 11.96
C LYS A 136 -17.94 -2.32 10.88
N ALA A 137 -18.79 -2.67 9.93
CA ALA A 137 -19.29 -1.76 8.91
C ALA A 137 -20.26 -0.74 9.54
N LYS A 138 -20.04 0.55 9.26
CA LYS A 138 -20.89 1.63 9.73
C LYS A 138 -22.24 1.60 9.02
#